data_AF-A0A355QDG8-F1
#
_entry.id   AF-A0A355QDG8-F1
#
_cell.length_a   1.000
_cell.length_b   1.000
_cell.length_c   1.000
_cell.angle_alpha   90.00
_cell.angle_beta   90.00
_cell.angle_gamma   90.00
#
_symmetry.space_group_name_H-M   'P 1'
#
loop_
_entity.id
_entity.type
_entity.pdbx_description
1 polymer ?
#
loop_
_entity_poly.entity_id
_entity_poly.type
_entity_poly.pdbx_seq_one_letter_code
_entity_poly.pdbx_strand_id
1 'polypeptide(L)'
;IDTAGTICAAADQLTQRGAARVVAATTHGVFSGSALERLGASSIEKIIVTNTLPLPQGADGDLFEVLSIAPLLARAINAVFED
;
A
#
# COMPACT_ATOMS: atom_id res chain seq x y z
N ILE A 1 -0.95 5.79 1.08
CA ILE A 1 -2.19 5.60 1.86
C ILE A 1 -1.94 6.07 3.29
N ASP A 2 -2.79 6.96 3.80
CA ASP A 2 -2.69 7.49 5.17
C ASP A 2 -3.79 6.89 6.07
N THR A 3 -4.96 7.54 6.18
CA THR A 3 -6.07 7.06 7.04
C THR A 3 -6.92 5.95 6.41
N ALA A 4 -6.64 5.56 5.16
CA ALA A 4 -7.36 4.58 4.35
C ALA A 4 -8.85 4.86 4.02
N GLY A 5 -9.44 5.97 4.48
CA GLY A 5 -10.87 6.23 4.27
C GLY A 5 -11.28 6.30 2.79
N THR A 6 -10.57 7.08 1.98
CA THR A 6 -10.88 7.25 0.55
C THR A 6 -10.68 5.96 -0.25
N ILE A 7 -9.61 5.21 0.02
CA ILE A 7 -9.28 4.02 -0.78
C ILE A 7 -10.23 2.86 -0.48
N CYS A 8 -10.65 2.67 0.78
CA CYS A 8 -11.66 1.67 1.13
C CYS A 8 -13.02 2.00 0.50
N ALA A 9 -13.46 3.26 0.59
CA ALA A 9 -14.71 3.68 -0.04
C ALA A 9 -14.70 3.47 -1.57
N ALA A 10 -13.57 3.76 -2.23
CA ALA A 10 -13.40 3.49 -3.65
C ALA A 10 -13.45 1.99 -3.97
N ALA A 11 -12.79 1.15 -3.16
CA ALA A 11 -12.82 -0.30 -3.31
C ALA A 11 -14.25 -0.86 -3.19
N ASP A 12 -15.01 -0.40 -2.21
CA ASP A 12 -16.40 -0.83 -2.00
C ASP A 12 -17.28 -0.43 -3.18
N GLN A 13 -17.08 0.78 -3.75
CA GLN A 13 -17.79 1.21 -4.95
C GLN A 13 -17.43 0.36 -6.18
N LEU A 14 -16.17 -0.04 -6.35
CA LEU A 14 -15.77 -0.95 -7.43
C LEU A 14 -16.43 -2.32 -7.26
N THR A 15 -16.41 -2.87 -6.05
CA THR A 15 -17.03 -4.16 -5.72
C THR A 15 -18.55 -4.13 -5.98
N GLN A 16 -19.26 -3.08 -5.53
CA GLN A 16 -20.69 -2.90 -5.79
C GLN A 16 -21.04 -2.81 -7.28
N ARG A 17 -20.09 -2.36 -8.12
CA ARG A 17 -20.24 -2.29 -9.57
C ARG A 17 -19.83 -3.58 -10.30
N GLY A 18 -19.60 -4.66 -9.56
CA GLY A 18 -19.31 -5.98 -10.11
C GLY A 18 -17.84 -6.22 -10.44
N ALA A 19 -16.91 -5.46 -9.84
CA ALA A 19 -15.48 -5.80 -9.94
C ALA A 19 -15.23 -7.20 -9.36
N ALA A 20 -14.57 -8.07 -10.13
CA ALA A 20 -14.26 -9.42 -9.68
C ALA A 20 -13.24 -9.43 -8.53
N ARG A 21 -12.30 -8.49 -8.54
CA ARG A 21 -11.22 -8.32 -7.55
C ARG A 21 -10.82 -6.85 -7.47
N VAL A 22 -10.42 -6.39 -6.28
CA VAL A 22 -9.86 -5.05 -6.07
C VAL A 22 -8.49 -5.17 -5.39
N VAL A 23 -7.48 -4.59 -6.01
CA VAL A 23 -6.11 -4.50 -5.49
C VAL A 23 -5.74 -3.04 -5.37
N ALA A 24 -5.15 -2.64 -4.24
CA ALA A 24 -4.65 -1.30 -4.03
C ALA A 24 -3.13 -1.28 -4.11
N ALA A 25 -2.57 -0.24 -4.74
CA ALA A 25 -1.13 -0.02 -4.78
C ALA A 25 -0.80 1.42 -4.34
N THR A 26 0.25 1.59 -3.53
CA THR A 26 0.69 2.91 -3.09
C THR A 26 2.19 2.95 -2.86
N THR A 27 2.85 4.06 -3.17
CA THR A 27 4.28 4.22 -2.84
C THR A 27 4.47 4.28 -1.33
N HIS A 28 3.74 5.16 -0.64
CA HIS A 28 3.94 5.45 0.78
C HIS A 28 2.83 4.86 1.64
N GLY A 29 3.18 3.96 2.56
CA GLY A 29 2.28 3.39 3.57
C GLY A 29 2.39 4.10 4.91
N VAL A 30 1.67 5.22 5.09
CA VAL A 30 1.66 5.94 6.39
C VAL A 30 0.74 5.24 7.39
N PHE A 31 -0.40 4.72 6.92
CA PHE A 31 -1.34 3.88 7.68
C PHE A 31 -1.66 4.41 9.09
N SER A 32 -2.00 5.70 9.20
CA SER A 32 -2.26 6.34 10.49
C SER A 32 -3.66 6.03 11.06
N GLY A 33 -3.79 6.18 12.39
CA GLY A 33 -5.04 5.96 13.10
C GLY A 33 -5.56 4.54 12.90
N SER A 34 -6.83 4.40 12.51
CA SER A 34 -7.47 3.10 12.26
C SER A 34 -7.30 2.58 10.83
N ALA A 35 -6.25 3.00 10.11
CA ALA A 35 -6.04 2.58 8.73
C ALA A 35 -5.92 1.05 8.58
N LEU A 36 -5.13 0.37 9.43
CA LEU A 36 -4.95 -1.09 9.33
C LEU A 36 -6.28 -1.84 9.57
N GLU A 37 -7.06 -1.40 10.56
CA GLU A 37 -8.39 -1.96 10.84
C GLU A 37 -9.34 -1.77 9.65
N ARG A 38 -9.40 -0.55 9.10
CA ARG A 38 -10.23 -0.25 7.92
C ARG A 38 -9.83 -1.05 6.70
N LEU A 39 -8.53 -1.24 6.47
CA LEU A 39 -8.01 -2.01 5.34
C LEU A 39 -8.33 -3.50 5.51
N GLY A 40 -8.14 -4.06 6.71
CA GLY A 40 -8.50 -5.44 7.03
C GLY A 40 -10.00 -5.74 6.93
N ALA A 41 -10.85 -4.74 7.15
CA ALA A 41 -12.31 -4.84 7.00
C ALA A 41 -12.82 -4.46 5.60
N SER A 42 -11.94 -4.04 4.68
CA SER A 42 -12.34 -3.56 3.35
C SER A 42 -12.54 -4.68 2.33
N SER A 43 -13.09 -4.32 1.16
CA SER A 43 -13.18 -5.22 0.00
C SER A 43 -11.87 -5.35 -0.81
N ILE A 44 -10.76 -4.78 -0.33
CA ILE A 44 -9.45 -4.87 -0.98
C ILE A 44 -8.82 -6.22 -0.68
N GLU A 45 -8.44 -6.96 -1.71
CA GLU A 45 -7.86 -8.30 -1.56
C GLU A 45 -6.34 -8.27 -1.30
N LYS A 46 -5.65 -7.28 -1.88
CA LYS A 46 -4.20 -7.12 -1.70
C LYS A 46 -3.81 -5.65 -1.71
N ILE A 47 -2.85 -5.30 -0.86
CA ILE A 47 -2.26 -3.97 -0.78
C ILE A 47 -0.77 -4.07 -1.08
N ILE A 48 -0.37 -3.53 -2.23
CA ILE A 48 1.02 -3.46 -2.66
C ILE A 48 1.59 -2.11 -2.21
N VAL A 49 2.65 -2.13 -1.40
CA VAL A 49 3.26 -0.93 -0.85
C VAL A 49 4.77 -1.01 -0.92
N THR A 50 5.47 0.12 -1.04
CA THR A 50 6.94 0.11 -0.95
C THR A 50 7.42 0.26 0.50
N ASN A 51 8.60 -0.25 0.82
CA ASN A 51 9.26 -0.01 2.11
C ASN A 51 9.87 1.41 2.25
N THR A 52 9.26 2.44 1.65
CA THR A 52 9.63 3.85 1.90
C THR A 52 9.34 4.29 3.35
N LEU A 53 8.41 3.60 4.01
CA LEU A 53 8.25 3.59 5.46
C LEU A 53 8.24 2.13 5.93
N PRO A 54 8.68 1.83 7.17
CA PRO A 54 8.51 0.50 7.73
C PRO A 54 7.02 0.17 7.87
N LEU A 55 6.65 -1.07 7.55
CA LEU A 55 5.28 -1.53 7.73
C LEU A 55 4.96 -1.58 9.24
N PRO A 56 3.86 -0.98 9.72
CA PRO A 56 3.54 -0.97 11.14
C PRO A 56 3.29 -2.37 11.69
N GLN A 57 3.57 -2.56 12.98
CA GLN A 57 3.29 -3.81 13.68
C GLN A 57 1.78 -4.09 13.68
N GLY A 58 1.40 -5.35 13.49
CA GLY A 58 -0.01 -5.76 13.39
C GLY A 58 -0.62 -5.65 11.99
N ALA A 59 0.17 -5.27 10.98
CA ALA A 59 -0.24 -5.41 9.59
C ALA A 59 -0.36 -6.91 9.22
N ASP A 60 -1.45 -7.24 8.52
CA ASP A 60 -1.73 -8.60 8.08
C ASP A 60 -0.81 -9.02 6.91
N GLY A 61 -0.01 -10.08 7.12
CA GLY A 61 0.93 -10.58 6.12
C GLY A 61 0.27 -11.08 4.83
N ASP A 62 -0.99 -11.52 4.89
CA ASP A 62 -1.72 -12.01 3.73
C ASP A 62 -2.32 -10.84 2.92
N LEU A 63 -2.72 -9.76 3.59
CA LEU A 63 -3.25 -8.55 2.94
C LEU A 63 -2.15 -7.69 2.31
N PHE A 64 -0.99 -7.57 2.96
CA PHE A 64 0.08 -6.67 2.52
C PHE A 64 1.15 -7.39 1.68
N GLU A 65 1.65 -6.71 0.66
CA GLU A 65 2.86 -7.08 -0.07
C GLU A 65 3.79 -5.88 -0.10
N VAL A 66 5.00 -6.05 0.43
CA VAL A 66 5.99 -4.97 0.54
C VAL A 66 7.07 -5.15 -0.51
N LEU A 67 7.17 -4.18 -1.41
CA LEU A 67 8.21 -4.12 -2.44
C LEU A 67 9.36 -3.22 -1.98
N SER A 68 10.60 -3.64 -2.23
CA SER A 68 11.76 -2.83 -1.87
C SER A 68 11.97 -1.68 -2.85
N ILE A 69 12.04 -0.45 -2.34
CA ILE A 69 12.44 0.73 -3.11
C ILE A 69 13.97 0.86 -3.24
N ALA A 70 14.73 0.07 -2.47
CA ALA A 70 16.19 0.18 -2.39
C ALA A 70 16.89 0.09 -3.75
N PRO A 71 16.52 -0.80 -4.70
CA PRO A 71 17.16 -0.83 -6.01
C PRO A 71 16.99 0.47 -6.81
N LEU A 72 15.85 1.15 -6.68
CA LEU A 72 15.62 2.44 -7.34
C LEU A 72 16.50 3.53 -6.73
N LEU A 73 16.56 3.60 -5.39
CA LEU A 73 17.40 4.57 -4.68
C LEU A 73 18.89 4.36 -4.96
N ALA A 74 19.35 3.10 -4.99
CA ALA A 74 20.73 2.77 -5.31
C ALA A 74 21.13 3.25 -6.71
N ARG A 75 20.28 3.01 -7.73
CA ARG A 75 20.53 3.53 -9.07
C ARG A 75 20.57 5.06 -9.11
N ALA A 76 19.68 5.72 -8.37
CA ALA A 76 19.65 7.18 -8.33
C ALA A 76 20.91 7.77 -7.69
N ILE A 77 21.40 7.16 -6.61
CA ILE A 77 22.68 7.56 -5.98
C ILE A 77 23.84 7.37 -6.96
N ASN A 78 23.93 6.22 -7.63
CA ASN A 78 24.99 5.96 -8.61
C ASN A 78 24.96 6.97 -9.76
N ALA A 79 23.78 7.27 -10.31
CA ALA A 79 23.64 8.24 -11.39
C ALA A 79 24.06 9.67 -10.98
N VAL A 80 23.95 10.03 -9.70
CA VAL A 80 24.40 11.35 -9.21
C VAL A 80 25.90 11.36 -8.87
N PHE A 81 26.47 10.21 -8.53
CA PHE A 81 27.84 10.11 -8.03
C PHE A 81 28.87 9.72 -9.11
N GLU A 82 28.46 8.94 -10.12
CA GLU A 82 29.33 8.45 -11.19
C GLU A 82 29.33 9.36 -12.45
N ASP A 83 28.38 10.29 -12.56
CA ASP A 83 28.37 11.42 -13.51
C ASP A 83 29.04 12.68 -12.91
#